data_AF-A0A915KIG4-F1
#
_entry.id   AF-A0A915KIG4-F1
#
_cell.length_a   1.000
_cell.length_b   1.000
_cell.length_c   1.000
_cell.angle_alpha   90.00
_cell.angle_beta   90.00
_cell.angle_gamma   90.00
#
_symmetry.space_group_name_H-M   'P 1'
#
loop_
_entity.id
_entity.type
_entity.pdbx_description
1 polymer ?
#
loop_
_entity_poly.entity_id
_entity_poly.type
_entity_poly.pdbx_seq_one_letter_code
_entity_poly.pdbx_strand_id
1 'polypeptide(L)'
;MACGSAPCSPETLTFMRVALGCFIVEGYGCTENTGGASCTLEGDCETGHVGPPCPSNKIKLIQVPEVVSMGIPNAGEVCIFGATVFQSYFKDTAMTFKVIDKDGWLHTGDIGVWTEQGTLKIIGRKNCLFKLPQGEFISPDKIENIYCRSQFIFQIFVYGDNHHDHLVGILIPDFNNLKLALKPILGPKASLLDMCTHEGKNLLAKYERTPSMLGEQGVRRASPSMRGEHARSCARRCLPSMLGERARGEFARRAVATVTLIIHDMQEQARAVGLNQVEQVNKITLHSQAFTVENGLITPTMKLKRMAIAKRFAAEIASMALYCERPITAKQPHYRDKCELLVVSQHEENGQRKRQ
;
A
#
# COMPACT_ATOMS: atom_id res chain seq x y z
N MET A 1 -20.08 -22.95 -4.33
CA MET A 1 -20.05 -21.46 -4.30
C MET A 1 -18.84 -20.99 -5.11
N ALA A 2 -18.88 -19.79 -5.71
CA ALA A 2 -17.75 -19.26 -6.49
C ALA A 2 -17.25 -17.92 -5.94
N CYS A 3 -15.94 -17.73 -5.97
CA CYS A 3 -15.23 -16.49 -5.63
C CYS A 3 -14.44 -16.04 -6.87
N GLY A 4 -14.33 -14.74 -7.11
CA GLY A 4 -13.58 -14.19 -8.22
C GLY A 4 -13.56 -12.67 -8.21
N SER A 5 -13.23 -12.07 -9.35
CA SER A 5 -12.98 -10.63 -9.50
C SER A 5 -11.69 -10.15 -8.85
N ALA A 6 -11.51 -10.31 -7.54
CA ALA A 6 -10.31 -9.87 -6.81
C ALA A 6 -9.51 -11.06 -6.26
N PRO A 7 -8.18 -10.93 -6.08
CA PRO A 7 -7.41 -11.98 -5.44
C PRO A 7 -7.92 -12.23 -4.02
N CYS A 8 -8.20 -13.49 -3.69
CA CYS A 8 -8.57 -13.89 -2.34
C CYS A 8 -7.36 -14.55 -1.67
N SER A 9 -7.15 -14.29 -0.38
CA SER A 9 -6.05 -14.94 0.32
C SER A 9 -6.37 -16.40 0.67
N PRO A 10 -5.39 -17.31 0.65
CA PRO A 10 -5.55 -18.73 0.98
C PRO A 10 -6.27 -18.99 2.30
N GLU A 11 -5.96 -18.21 3.34
CA GLU A 11 -6.54 -18.36 4.67
C GLU A 11 -8.01 -17.99 4.69
N THR A 12 -8.41 -16.95 3.94
CA THR A 12 -9.81 -16.52 3.81
C THR A 12 -10.63 -17.56 3.06
N LEU A 13 -10.08 -18.13 1.98
CA LEU A 13 -10.75 -19.22 1.26
C LEU A 13 -10.93 -20.45 2.17
N THR A 14 -9.89 -20.81 2.92
CA THR A 14 -9.94 -21.92 3.88
C THR A 14 -10.99 -21.66 4.96
N PHE A 15 -10.98 -20.47 5.55
CA PHE A 15 -11.97 -20.07 6.56
C PHE A 15 -13.39 -20.15 6.01
N MET A 16 -13.66 -19.62 4.83
CA MET A 16 -14.98 -19.63 4.22
C MET A 16 -15.46 -21.06 3.90
N ARG A 17 -14.56 -21.94 3.43
CA ARG A 17 -14.87 -23.38 3.22
C ARG A 17 -15.30 -24.05 4.53
N VAL A 18 -14.59 -23.79 5.64
CA VAL A 18 -14.91 -24.35 6.96
C VAL A 18 -16.20 -23.76 7.52
N ALA A 19 -16.35 -22.44 7.51
CA ALA A 19 -17.48 -21.74 8.11
C ALA A 19 -18.81 -22.03 7.41
N LEU A 20 -18.80 -22.17 6.08
CA LEU A 20 -19.99 -22.45 5.29
C LEU A 20 -20.23 -23.95 5.04
N GLY A 21 -19.23 -24.80 5.32
CA GLY A 21 -19.30 -26.24 5.05
C GLY A 21 -19.51 -26.58 3.58
N CYS A 22 -19.05 -25.72 2.65
CA CYS A 22 -19.25 -25.91 1.21
C CYS A 22 -17.96 -25.71 0.40
N PHE A 23 -17.93 -26.31 -0.79
CA PHE A 23 -16.85 -26.08 -1.74
C PHE A 23 -16.92 -24.66 -2.32
N ILE A 24 -15.77 -23.99 -2.27
CA ILE A 24 -15.59 -22.65 -2.85
C ILE A 24 -14.59 -22.77 -3.99
N VAL A 25 -15.09 -22.49 -5.19
CA VAL A 25 -14.33 -22.44 -6.43
C VAL A 25 -13.80 -21.02 -6.61
N GLU A 26 -12.49 -20.86 -6.68
CA GLU A 26 -11.84 -19.64 -7.12
C GLU A 26 -11.77 -19.62 -8.65
N GLY A 27 -12.33 -18.56 -9.24
CA GLY A 27 -12.38 -18.32 -10.68
C GLY A 27 -11.66 -17.03 -11.05
N TYR A 28 -10.88 -17.08 -12.13
CA TYR A 28 -10.16 -15.95 -12.69
C TYR A 28 -10.71 -15.59 -14.06
N GLY A 29 -10.79 -14.28 -14.31
CA GLY A 29 -11.00 -13.72 -15.63
C GLY A 29 -11.36 -12.24 -15.57
N CYS A 30 -11.71 -11.69 -16.72
CA CYS A 30 -11.94 -10.27 -16.93
C CYS A 30 -13.11 -10.05 -17.89
N THR A 31 -13.59 -8.81 -17.99
CA THR A 31 -14.70 -8.47 -18.88
C THR A 31 -14.36 -8.79 -20.34
N GLU A 32 -13.10 -8.57 -20.72
CA GLU A 32 -12.55 -8.80 -22.05
C GLU A 32 -12.52 -10.29 -22.44
N ASN A 33 -12.62 -11.21 -21.48
CA ASN A 33 -12.75 -12.65 -21.73
C ASN A 33 -14.12 -13.20 -21.35
N THR A 34 -15.13 -12.35 -21.18
CA THR A 34 -16.48 -12.79 -20.77
C THR A 34 -16.48 -13.54 -19.43
N GLY A 35 -15.54 -13.18 -18.54
CA GLY A 35 -15.49 -13.59 -17.13
C GLY A 35 -14.69 -14.86 -16.81
N GLY A 36 -14.81 -15.93 -17.59
CA GLY A 36 -14.23 -17.24 -17.21
C GLY A 36 -12.97 -17.61 -18.00
N ALA A 37 -11.78 -17.34 -17.45
CA ALA A 37 -10.50 -17.80 -18.01
C ALA A 37 -10.09 -19.19 -17.49
N SER A 38 -10.05 -19.32 -16.17
CA SER A 38 -9.65 -20.51 -15.44
C SER A 38 -10.45 -20.59 -14.14
N CYS A 39 -10.64 -21.79 -13.62
CA CYS A 39 -11.24 -21.99 -12.32
C CYS A 39 -10.67 -23.23 -11.64
N THR A 40 -10.62 -23.19 -10.31
CA THR A 40 -10.36 -24.39 -9.50
C THR A 40 -11.46 -25.42 -9.69
N LEU A 41 -11.12 -26.70 -9.52
CA LEU A 41 -12.05 -27.81 -9.70
C LEU A 41 -12.79 -28.12 -8.39
N GLU A 42 -13.97 -28.73 -8.49
CA GLU A 42 -14.67 -29.23 -7.31
C GLU A 42 -13.84 -30.34 -6.65
N GLY A 43 -13.69 -30.27 -5.33
CA GLY A 43 -12.83 -31.18 -4.56
C GLY A 43 -11.37 -30.75 -4.48
N ASP A 44 -10.98 -29.67 -5.15
CA ASP A 44 -9.67 -29.06 -5.00
C ASP A 44 -9.54 -28.35 -3.65
N CYS A 45 -8.80 -28.99 -2.74
CA CYS A 45 -8.55 -28.48 -1.39
C CYS A 45 -7.34 -27.55 -1.33
N GLU A 46 -6.53 -27.48 -2.39
CA GLU A 46 -5.41 -26.55 -2.43
C GLU A 46 -5.90 -25.10 -2.59
N THR A 47 -5.03 -24.15 -2.23
CA THR A 47 -5.36 -22.72 -2.21
C THR A 47 -4.20 -21.91 -2.78
N GLY A 48 -4.49 -20.70 -3.26
CA GLY A 48 -3.48 -19.81 -3.84
C GLY A 48 -3.18 -20.07 -5.32
N HIS A 49 -4.12 -20.69 -6.04
CA HIS A 49 -4.12 -20.84 -7.50
C HIS A 49 -5.55 -20.75 -8.03
N VAL A 50 -5.71 -20.40 -9.30
CA VAL A 50 -7.00 -20.18 -9.98
C VAL A 50 -7.36 -21.35 -10.90
N GLY A 51 -6.80 -22.52 -10.61
CA GLY A 51 -7.04 -23.78 -11.31
C GLY A 51 -6.53 -23.86 -12.75
N PRO A 52 -6.90 -24.91 -13.49
CA PRO A 52 -6.58 -25.08 -14.91
C PRO A 52 -7.42 -24.13 -15.80
N PRO A 53 -6.98 -23.89 -17.05
CA PRO A 53 -7.78 -23.18 -18.05
C PRO A 53 -9.15 -23.83 -18.26
N CYS A 54 -10.19 -23.01 -18.43
CA CYS A 54 -11.50 -23.52 -18.84
C CYS A 54 -11.40 -24.17 -20.24
N PRO A 55 -12.22 -25.19 -20.56
CA PRO A 55 -12.14 -25.93 -21.83
C PRO A 55 -12.26 -25.07 -23.09
N SER A 56 -12.91 -23.92 -22.99
CA SER A 56 -13.10 -22.96 -24.08
C SER A 56 -11.87 -22.08 -24.36
N ASN A 57 -10.82 -22.18 -23.53
CA ASN A 57 -9.70 -21.25 -23.49
C ASN A 57 -8.35 -21.96 -23.65
N LYS A 58 -7.45 -21.29 -24.36
CA LYS A 58 -6.01 -21.55 -24.37
C LYS A 58 -5.35 -20.40 -23.63
N ILE A 59 -4.43 -20.73 -22.72
CA ILE A 59 -3.70 -19.74 -21.94
C ILE A 59 -2.20 -19.94 -22.20
N LYS A 60 -1.49 -18.85 -22.51
CA LYS A 60 -0.03 -18.81 -22.58
C LYS A 60 0.49 -17.71 -21.67
N LEU A 61 1.72 -17.88 -21.17
CA LEU A 61 2.43 -16.82 -20.45
C LEU A 61 3.45 -16.20 -21.40
N ILE A 62 3.32 -14.90 -21.67
CA ILE A 62 4.31 -14.16 -22.44
C ILE A 62 5.30 -13.55 -21.45
N GLN A 63 6.60 -13.83 -21.63
CA GLN A 63 7.63 -13.26 -20.78
C GLN A 63 7.67 -11.74 -20.93
N VAL A 64 7.59 -11.05 -19.80
CA VAL A 64 7.69 -9.60 -19.70
C VAL A 64 9.10 -9.28 -19.19
N PRO A 65 9.96 -8.56 -19.93
CA PRO A 65 11.36 -8.34 -19.54
C PRO A 65 11.50 -7.75 -18.13
N GLU A 66 10.60 -6.85 -17.75
CA GLU A 66 10.54 -6.29 -16.41
C GLU A 66 10.34 -7.39 -15.38
N VAL A 67 9.42 -8.34 -15.63
CA VAL A 67 9.10 -9.50 -14.77
C VAL A 67 10.22 -10.55 -14.76
N VAL A 68 10.88 -10.78 -15.89
CA VAL A 68 12.02 -11.69 -15.98
C VAL A 68 13.20 -11.14 -15.17
N SER A 69 13.44 -9.82 -15.22
CA SER A 69 14.43 -9.15 -14.36
C SER A 69 14.09 -9.21 -12.87
N MET A 70 12.90 -9.72 -12.51
CA MET A 70 12.44 -9.93 -11.14
C MET A 70 12.80 -11.28 -10.57
N GLY A 71 13.38 -12.19 -11.37
CA GLY A 71 13.84 -13.49 -10.88
C GLY A 71 12.71 -14.45 -10.49
N ILE A 72 11.45 -14.19 -10.88
CA ILE A 72 10.37 -15.16 -10.72
C ILE A 72 10.43 -16.11 -11.94
N PRO A 73 10.89 -17.36 -11.77
CA PRO A 73 11.02 -18.28 -12.88
C PRO A 73 9.64 -18.57 -13.47
N ASN A 74 9.56 -18.61 -14.80
CA ASN A 74 8.34 -18.94 -15.55
C ASN A 74 7.15 -17.98 -15.32
N ALA A 75 7.38 -16.79 -14.76
CA ALA A 75 6.36 -15.75 -14.69
C ALA A 75 6.23 -14.99 -16.01
N GLY A 76 5.01 -14.62 -16.35
CA GLY A 76 4.72 -13.85 -17.56
C GLY A 76 3.33 -13.23 -17.54
N GLU A 77 3.07 -12.38 -18.52
CA GLU A 77 1.73 -11.86 -18.77
C GLU A 77 0.82 -12.99 -19.24
N VAL A 78 -0.33 -13.13 -18.58
CA VAL A 78 -1.35 -14.10 -18.93
C VAL A 78 -2.04 -13.64 -20.21
N CYS A 79 -1.90 -14.42 -21.27
CA CYS A 79 -2.56 -14.19 -22.54
C CYS A 79 -3.58 -15.29 -22.81
N ILE A 80 -4.80 -14.89 -23.20
CA ILE A 80 -5.94 -15.78 -23.36
C ILE A 80 -6.38 -15.80 -24.81
N PHE A 81 -6.62 -16.98 -25.35
CA PHE A 81 -7.19 -17.19 -26.67
C PHE A 81 -8.35 -18.16 -26.55
N GLY A 82 -9.49 -17.87 -27.16
CA GLY A 82 -10.64 -18.77 -27.10
C GLY A 82 -11.94 -18.10 -27.50
N ALA A 83 -13.02 -18.88 -27.50
CA ALA A 83 -14.37 -18.39 -27.83
C ALA A 83 -14.92 -17.38 -26.82
N THR A 84 -14.27 -17.25 -25.66
CA THR A 84 -14.65 -16.35 -24.57
C THR A 84 -14.09 -14.92 -24.75
N VAL A 85 -13.06 -14.75 -25.58
CA VAL A 85 -12.48 -13.43 -25.86
C VAL A 85 -13.49 -12.56 -26.61
N PHE A 86 -13.73 -11.36 -26.08
CA PHE A 86 -14.62 -10.39 -26.69
C PHE A 86 -14.14 -9.94 -28.08
N GLN A 87 -15.05 -9.39 -28.89
CA GLN A 87 -14.72 -8.99 -30.26
C GLN A 87 -13.95 -7.67 -30.32
N SER A 88 -14.40 -6.65 -29.59
CA SER A 88 -13.81 -5.31 -29.60
C SER A 88 -14.40 -4.42 -28.51
N TYR A 89 -13.68 -3.35 -28.18
CA TYR A 89 -14.25 -2.23 -27.44
C TYR A 89 -15.14 -1.39 -28.35
N PHE A 90 -16.32 -1.03 -27.85
CA PHE A 90 -17.29 -0.25 -28.60
C PHE A 90 -16.73 1.12 -29.00
N LYS A 91 -16.65 1.37 -30.32
CA LYS A 91 -16.12 2.60 -30.93
C LYS A 91 -14.64 2.92 -30.64
N ASP A 92 -13.89 1.98 -30.06
CA ASP A 92 -12.46 2.16 -29.77
C ASP A 92 -11.63 1.04 -30.39
N THR A 93 -11.38 1.17 -31.68
CA THR A 93 -10.58 0.21 -32.45
C THR A 93 -9.11 0.26 -32.03
N ALA A 94 -8.59 1.43 -31.65
CA ALA A 94 -7.20 1.60 -31.23
C ALA A 94 -6.89 0.81 -29.95
N MET A 95 -7.75 0.91 -28.93
CA MET A 95 -7.60 0.11 -27.72
C MET A 95 -7.84 -1.38 -27.98
N THR A 96 -8.75 -1.73 -28.90
CA THR A 96 -8.99 -3.12 -29.27
C THR A 96 -7.74 -3.78 -29.84
N PHE A 97 -7.07 -3.15 -30.80
CA PHE A 97 -5.82 -3.67 -31.38
C PHE A 97 -4.62 -3.63 -30.41
N LYS A 98 -4.74 -2.87 -29.32
CA LYS A 98 -3.73 -2.86 -28.26
C LYS A 98 -3.87 -4.06 -27.32
N VAL A 99 -5.10 -4.50 -27.04
CA VAL A 99 -5.36 -5.61 -26.11
C VAL A 99 -5.45 -6.97 -26.81
N ILE A 100 -5.94 -7.03 -28.05
CA ILE A 100 -5.96 -8.25 -28.86
C ILE A 100 -4.83 -8.15 -29.89
N ASP A 101 -3.90 -9.10 -29.85
CA ASP A 101 -2.83 -9.18 -30.82
C ASP A 101 -3.32 -9.64 -32.20
N LYS A 102 -2.45 -9.54 -33.21
CA LYS A 102 -2.72 -9.99 -34.58
C LYS A 102 -3.06 -11.47 -34.71
N ASP A 103 -2.66 -12.28 -33.72
CA ASP A 103 -2.86 -13.72 -33.68
C ASP A 103 -4.13 -14.10 -32.88
N GLY A 104 -4.88 -13.09 -32.41
CA GLY A 104 -6.15 -13.23 -31.68
C GLY A 104 -6.01 -13.47 -30.18
N TRP A 105 -4.81 -13.30 -29.60
CA TRP A 105 -4.60 -13.41 -28.15
C TRP A 105 -4.95 -12.12 -27.44
N LEU A 106 -5.74 -12.25 -26.39
CA LEU A 106 -6.03 -11.18 -25.44
C LEU A 106 -4.89 -11.06 -24.42
N HIS A 107 -4.24 -9.90 -24.40
CA HIS A 107 -3.31 -9.47 -23.36
C HIS A 107 -4.08 -8.94 -22.16
N THR A 108 -4.06 -9.69 -21.05
CA THR A 108 -4.84 -9.34 -19.85
C THR A 108 -4.20 -8.24 -19.01
N GLY A 109 -2.88 -8.00 -19.16
CA GLY A 109 -2.11 -7.14 -18.25
C GLY A 109 -1.93 -7.73 -16.85
N ASP A 110 -2.36 -8.96 -16.60
CA ASP A 110 -2.17 -9.69 -15.34
C ASP A 110 -0.95 -10.62 -15.47
N ILE A 111 -0.14 -10.71 -14.42
CA ILE A 111 1.05 -11.53 -14.34
C ILE A 111 0.71 -12.82 -13.60
N GLY A 112 1.03 -13.96 -14.22
CA GLY A 112 0.82 -15.28 -13.66
C GLY A 112 2.03 -16.18 -13.80
N VAL A 113 1.97 -17.31 -13.11
CA VAL A 113 2.96 -18.38 -13.14
C VAL A 113 2.23 -19.72 -13.17
N TRP A 114 2.79 -20.69 -13.89
CA TRP A 114 2.33 -22.08 -13.84
C TRP A 114 2.89 -22.76 -12.60
N THR A 115 2.03 -23.39 -11.81
CA THR A 115 2.46 -24.26 -10.71
C THR A 115 3.01 -25.57 -11.27
N GLU A 116 3.75 -26.33 -10.44
CA GLU A 116 4.27 -27.65 -10.81
C GLU A 116 3.16 -28.65 -11.16
N GLN A 117 1.95 -28.43 -10.64
CA GLN A 117 0.76 -29.25 -10.92
C GLN A 117 0.04 -28.84 -12.21
N GLY A 118 0.54 -27.82 -12.93
CA GLY A 118 -0.08 -27.33 -14.16
C GLY A 118 -1.29 -26.43 -13.96
N THR A 119 -1.49 -25.89 -12.75
CA THR A 119 -2.53 -24.89 -12.46
C THR A 119 -1.98 -23.47 -12.61
N LEU A 120 -2.86 -22.52 -12.92
CA LEU A 120 -2.47 -21.12 -13.07
C LEU A 120 -2.50 -20.45 -11.69
N LYS A 121 -1.45 -19.70 -11.35
CA LYS A 121 -1.41 -18.82 -10.18
C LYS A 121 -1.22 -17.38 -10.62
N ILE A 122 -2.08 -16.48 -10.13
CA ILE A 122 -1.98 -15.05 -10.41
C ILE A 122 -1.11 -14.39 -9.34
N ILE A 123 -0.12 -13.61 -9.78
CA ILE A 123 0.81 -12.88 -8.91
C ILE A 123 0.28 -11.46 -8.65
N GLY A 124 -0.25 -10.81 -9.69
CA GLY A 124 -0.78 -9.46 -9.61
C GLY A 124 -0.91 -8.81 -10.98
N ARG A 125 -1.23 -7.51 -11.00
CA ARG A 125 -1.33 -6.73 -12.23
C ARG A 125 0.02 -6.16 -12.64
N LYS A 126 0.36 -6.20 -13.93
CA LYS A 126 1.59 -5.59 -14.48
C LYS A 126 1.79 -4.14 -14.04
N ASN A 127 0.71 -3.35 -14.01
CA ASN A 127 0.75 -1.94 -13.63
C ASN A 127 0.70 -1.68 -12.11
N CYS A 128 0.50 -2.71 -11.28
CA CYS A 128 0.43 -2.56 -9.81
C CYS A 128 1.67 -3.12 -9.11
N LEU A 129 2.48 -3.92 -9.79
CA LEU A 129 3.76 -4.39 -9.28
C LEU A 129 4.81 -3.28 -9.40
N PHE A 130 5.53 -3.02 -8.32
CA PHE A 130 6.69 -2.15 -8.32
C PHE A 130 7.86 -2.79 -7.58
N LYS A 131 9.05 -2.24 -7.83
CA LYS A 131 10.32 -2.75 -7.33
C LYS A 131 10.90 -1.74 -6.36
N LEU A 132 11.10 -2.14 -5.12
CA LEU A 132 11.85 -1.30 -4.19
C LEU A 132 13.33 -1.19 -4.62
N PRO A 133 14.05 -0.12 -4.25
CA PRO A 133 15.49 0.03 -4.51
C PRO A 133 16.33 -1.20 -4.09
N GLN A 134 15.88 -1.93 -3.09
CA GLN A 134 16.53 -3.14 -2.55
C GLN A 134 16.46 -4.34 -3.48
N GLY A 135 15.68 -4.27 -4.56
CA GLY A 135 15.53 -5.37 -5.50
C GLY A 135 14.28 -6.23 -5.26
N GLU A 136 13.60 -6.02 -4.14
CA GLU A 136 12.44 -6.80 -3.70
C GLU A 136 11.15 -6.36 -4.39
N PHE A 137 10.28 -7.33 -4.65
CA PHE A 137 9.04 -7.15 -5.40
C PHE A 137 7.85 -7.07 -4.49
N ILE A 138 7.04 -6.03 -4.73
CA ILE A 138 5.91 -5.74 -3.87
C ILE A 138 4.63 -5.71 -4.70
N SER A 139 3.67 -6.53 -4.25
CA SER A 139 2.28 -6.48 -4.69
C SER A 139 1.47 -5.79 -3.60
N PRO A 140 1.07 -4.52 -3.78
CA PRO A 140 0.31 -3.79 -2.78
C PRO A 140 -1.05 -4.44 -2.49
N ASP A 141 -1.69 -5.03 -3.50
CA ASP A 141 -2.98 -5.73 -3.34
C ASP A 141 -2.85 -6.89 -2.33
N LYS A 142 -1.74 -7.65 -2.39
CA LYS A 142 -1.44 -8.73 -1.44
C LYS A 142 -1.36 -8.17 -0.01
N ILE A 143 -0.61 -7.09 0.17
CA ILE A 143 -0.36 -6.49 1.49
C ILE A 143 -1.64 -5.87 2.07
N GLU A 144 -2.39 -5.15 1.25
CA GLU A 144 -3.69 -4.57 1.63
C GLU A 144 -4.67 -5.65 2.10
N ASN A 145 -4.78 -6.76 1.36
CA ASN A 145 -5.63 -7.89 1.74
C ASN A 145 -5.23 -8.53 3.08
N ILE A 146 -3.93 -8.54 3.42
CA ILE A 146 -3.44 -9.07 4.71
C ILE A 146 -3.82 -8.11 5.84
N TYR A 147 -3.58 -6.80 5.67
CA TYR A 147 -3.91 -5.82 6.71
C TYR A 147 -5.41 -5.63 6.91
N CYS A 148 -6.24 -5.84 5.88
CA CYS A 148 -7.70 -5.85 6.01
C CYS A 148 -8.25 -6.94 6.96
N ARG A 149 -7.43 -7.89 7.41
CA ARG A 149 -7.81 -8.87 8.45
C ARG A 149 -7.86 -8.27 9.85
N SER A 150 -7.21 -7.13 10.05
CA SER A 150 -7.22 -6.41 11.32
C SER A 150 -8.63 -5.94 11.66
N GLN A 151 -9.06 -6.13 12.91
CA GLN A 151 -10.31 -5.58 13.42
C GLN A 151 -10.31 -4.05 13.51
N PHE A 152 -9.15 -3.40 13.45
CA PHE A 152 -9.01 -1.95 13.58
C PHE A 152 -9.00 -1.22 12.24
N ILE A 153 -8.85 -1.95 11.13
CA ILE A 153 -8.71 -1.39 9.78
C ILE A 153 -10.02 -1.61 9.03
N PHE A 154 -10.65 -0.51 8.62
CA PHE A 154 -11.81 -0.59 7.74
C PHE A 154 -11.36 -0.68 6.28
N GLN A 155 -10.45 0.20 5.86
CA GLN A 155 -9.85 0.19 4.52
C GLN A 155 -8.38 0.65 4.61
N ILE A 156 -7.54 0.12 3.74
CA ILE A 156 -6.14 0.53 3.63
C ILE A 156 -5.75 0.63 2.16
N PHE A 157 -4.96 1.66 1.85
CA PHE A 157 -4.31 1.82 0.56
C PHE A 157 -2.80 1.88 0.78
N VAL A 158 -2.07 0.96 0.15
CA VAL A 158 -0.62 0.88 0.24
C VAL A 158 -0.01 1.51 -1.01
N TYR A 159 0.97 2.36 -0.79
CA TYR A 159 1.74 3.04 -1.82
C TYR A 159 3.22 2.76 -1.62
N GLY A 160 3.90 2.50 -2.74
CA GLY A 160 5.35 2.44 -2.81
C GLY A 160 5.81 2.90 -4.19
N ASP A 161 7.08 3.23 -4.27
CA ASP A 161 7.72 3.78 -5.46
C ASP A 161 9.17 3.31 -5.50
N ASN A 162 9.79 3.35 -6.68
CA ASN A 162 11.16 2.91 -6.91
C ASN A 162 12.21 3.87 -6.30
N HIS A 163 11.77 5.03 -5.79
CA HIS A 163 12.64 6.04 -5.19
C HIS A 163 12.82 5.88 -3.67
N HIS A 164 11.92 5.15 -3.00
CA HIS A 164 11.90 5.03 -1.54
C HIS A 164 12.09 3.57 -1.13
N ASP A 165 12.78 3.35 -0.01
CA ASP A 165 13.11 2.03 0.55
C ASP A 165 12.02 1.42 1.42
N HIS A 166 10.89 2.11 1.58
CA HIS A 166 9.81 1.69 2.48
C HIS A 166 8.44 1.98 1.88
N LEU A 167 7.46 1.20 2.34
CA LEU A 167 6.06 1.39 1.99
C LEU A 167 5.36 2.38 2.92
N VAL A 168 4.41 3.11 2.36
CA VAL A 168 3.53 4.01 3.10
C VAL A 168 2.07 3.64 2.88
N GLY A 169 1.24 3.86 3.90
CA GLY A 169 -0.17 3.47 3.89
C GLY A 169 -1.11 4.61 4.23
N ILE A 170 -2.24 4.69 3.53
CA ILE A 170 -3.39 5.51 3.93
C ILE A 170 -4.41 4.58 4.53
N LEU A 171 -4.74 4.80 5.79
CA LEU A 171 -5.55 3.89 6.58
C LEU A 171 -6.82 4.58 7.04
N ILE A 172 -7.96 3.94 6.79
CA ILE A 172 -9.26 4.34 7.31
C ILE A 172 -9.58 3.36 8.44
N PRO A 173 -9.65 3.84 9.70
CA PRO A 173 -9.86 2.96 10.82
C PRO A 173 -11.33 2.58 11.01
N ASP A 174 -11.58 1.41 11.59
CA ASP A 174 -12.89 1.09 12.17
C ASP A 174 -13.05 1.78 13.53
N PHE A 175 -13.84 2.85 13.53
CA PHE A 175 -14.08 3.66 14.71
C PHE A 175 -14.80 2.92 15.84
N ASN A 176 -15.61 1.90 15.54
CA ASN A 176 -16.35 1.19 16.59
C ASN A 176 -15.41 0.31 17.39
N ASN A 177 -14.56 -0.47 16.70
CA ASN A 177 -13.59 -1.36 17.33
C ASN A 177 -12.49 -0.57 18.05
N LEU A 178 -12.02 0.53 17.46
CA LEU A 178 -11.05 1.40 18.12
C LEU A 178 -11.59 2.03 19.40
N LYS A 179 -12.84 2.51 19.40
CA LYS A 179 -13.46 3.08 20.61
C LYS A 179 -13.57 2.06 21.74
N LEU A 180 -13.86 0.79 21.41
CA LEU A 180 -13.92 -0.29 22.40
C LEU A 180 -12.54 -0.58 22.98
N ALA A 181 -11.52 -0.74 22.13
CA ALA A 181 -10.16 -1.06 22.55
C ALA A 181 -9.51 0.08 23.35
N LEU A 182 -9.78 1.33 22.96
CA LEU A 182 -9.18 2.51 23.58
C LEU A 182 -10.04 3.13 24.68
N LYS A 183 -11.21 2.56 25.01
CA LYS A 183 -12.07 2.98 26.13
C LYS A 183 -11.32 3.12 27.47
N PRO A 184 -10.37 2.23 27.83
CA PRO A 184 -9.59 2.37 29.07
C PRO A 184 -8.61 3.55 29.05
N ILE A 185 -8.21 4.01 27.87
CA ILE A 185 -7.13 4.99 27.66
C ILE A 185 -7.68 6.38 27.32
N LEU A 186 -8.78 6.47 26.58
CA LEU A 186 -9.32 7.72 26.02
C LEU A 186 -10.37 8.44 26.88
N GLY A 187 -11.01 7.73 27.81
CA GLY A 187 -12.17 8.24 28.55
C GLY A 187 -13.39 8.51 27.65
N PRO A 188 -14.53 8.92 28.23
CA PRO A 188 -15.85 8.93 27.56
C PRO A 188 -16.09 10.03 26.51
N LYS A 189 -15.11 10.92 26.21
CA LYS A 189 -15.30 12.12 25.37
C LYS A 189 -14.30 12.25 24.20
N ALA A 190 -13.78 11.15 23.65
CA ALA A 190 -12.93 11.23 22.46
C ALA A 190 -13.77 11.44 21.19
N SER A 191 -13.53 12.53 20.46
CA SER A 191 -14.21 12.81 19.20
C SER A 191 -13.49 12.19 17.99
N LEU A 192 -14.22 12.01 16.89
CA LEU A 192 -13.75 11.32 15.67
C LEU A 192 -12.56 12.04 15.01
N LEU A 193 -12.53 13.37 15.12
CA LEU A 193 -11.46 14.20 14.58
C LEU A 193 -10.18 14.07 15.43
N ASP A 194 -10.33 13.81 16.74
CA ASP A 194 -9.19 13.73 17.66
C ASP A 194 -8.29 12.52 17.41
N MET A 195 -8.82 11.48 16.77
CA MET A 195 -8.09 10.24 16.46
C MET A 195 -7.41 10.29 15.08
N CYS A 196 -7.89 11.12 14.16
CA CYS A 196 -7.51 11.08 12.74
C CYS A 196 -6.79 12.34 12.23
N THR A 197 -6.54 13.37 13.05
CA THR A 197 -5.86 14.56 12.51
C THR A 197 -4.38 14.34 12.19
N HIS A 198 -3.97 15.04 11.13
CA HIS A 198 -2.62 15.31 10.65
C HIS A 198 -1.58 15.75 11.72
N GLU A 199 -1.93 15.98 12.99
CA GLU A 199 -0.96 16.33 14.04
C GLU A 199 -0.32 15.10 14.71
N GLY A 200 -0.77 13.88 14.39
CA GLY A 200 -0.03 12.65 14.69
C GLY A 200 1.23 12.45 13.82
N LYS A 201 1.59 13.43 12.98
CA LYS A 201 2.60 13.33 11.91
C LYS A 201 4.06 13.15 12.31
N ASN A 202 4.42 13.12 13.59
CA ASN A 202 5.84 13.16 13.99
C ASN A 202 6.19 12.49 15.33
N LEU A 203 5.28 11.71 15.94
CA LEU A 203 5.47 11.30 17.33
C LEU A 203 6.18 9.96 17.54
N LEU A 204 6.25 9.07 16.53
CA LEU A 204 7.06 7.86 16.61
C LEU A 204 8.57 8.18 16.69
N ALA A 205 9.04 9.18 15.95
CA ALA A 205 10.45 9.63 16.00
C ALA A 205 10.87 10.31 17.32
N LYS A 206 9.91 10.76 18.14
CA LYS A 206 10.19 11.30 19.49
C LYS A 206 10.14 10.22 20.56
N TYR A 207 9.32 9.19 20.41
CA TYR A 207 9.13 8.16 21.43
C TYR A 207 10.33 7.19 21.52
N GLU A 208 11.00 6.92 20.40
CA GLU A 208 12.27 6.18 20.36
C GLU A 208 13.44 6.91 21.06
N ARG A 209 13.29 8.20 21.42
CA ARG A 209 14.32 8.99 22.11
C ARG A 209 14.09 9.17 23.61
N THR A 210 13.03 8.59 24.19
CA THR A 210 12.78 8.63 25.64
C THR A 210 13.11 7.27 26.26
N PRO A 211 14.21 7.16 27.05
CA PRO A 211 14.48 5.95 27.81
C PRO A 211 13.36 5.72 28.82
N SER A 212 12.97 4.44 28.93
CA SER A 212 12.10 3.84 29.94
C SER A 212 12.07 4.58 31.29
N MET A 213 10.91 5.10 31.66
CA MET A 213 10.55 5.44 33.04
C MET A 213 9.52 4.42 33.55
N LEU A 214 9.93 3.14 33.56
CA LEU A 214 9.48 2.19 34.57
C LEU A 214 10.68 2.01 35.49
N GLY A 215 10.79 2.93 36.44
CA GLY A 215 11.85 2.98 37.44
C GLY A 215 11.23 3.42 38.77
N GLU A 216 11.32 2.52 39.73
CA GLU A 216 10.67 2.45 41.03
C GLU A 216 10.79 3.68 41.95
N GLN A 217 9.72 3.89 42.72
CA GLN A 217 9.64 4.29 44.13
C GLN A 217 10.54 5.42 44.67
N GLY A 218 9.91 6.47 45.20
CA GLY A 218 10.59 7.49 46.00
C GLY A 218 9.65 8.49 46.67
N VAL A 219 8.87 8.02 47.65
CA VAL A 219 8.12 8.87 48.60
C VAL A 219 9.11 9.73 49.38
N ARG A 220 9.12 11.07 49.25
CA ARG A 220 9.54 11.99 50.33
C ARG A 220 8.76 13.32 50.33
N ARG A 221 8.47 13.73 51.56
CA ARG A 221 7.53 14.74 52.06
C ARG A 221 7.93 16.18 51.71
N ALA A 222 6.93 17.05 51.62
CA ALA A 222 7.08 18.49 51.67
C ALA A 222 7.56 18.97 53.06
N SER A 223 8.33 20.06 53.07
CA SER A 223 8.43 20.95 54.23
C SER A 223 8.57 22.42 53.77
N PRO A 224 8.02 23.40 54.51
CA PRO A 224 7.81 24.76 54.06
C PRO A 224 8.83 25.75 54.66
N SER A 225 9.33 26.70 53.88
CA SER A 225 9.84 27.95 54.45
C SER A 225 9.88 29.12 53.46
N MET A 226 9.18 30.17 53.88
CA MET A 226 9.61 31.57 53.90
C MET A 226 9.83 32.36 52.60
N ARG A 227 8.84 33.26 52.40
CA ARG A 227 8.99 34.72 52.21
C ARG A 227 9.51 35.26 50.88
N GLY A 228 8.69 36.12 50.28
CA GLY A 228 9.10 37.06 49.25
C GLY A 228 7.92 37.59 48.46
N GLU A 229 7.15 38.51 49.05
CA GLU A 229 6.12 39.28 48.38
C GLU A 229 6.73 40.08 47.22
N HIS A 230 6.73 39.59 45.99
CA HIS A 230 6.93 40.38 44.76
C HIS A 230 6.33 39.66 43.54
N ALA A 231 5.09 39.16 43.65
CA ALA A 231 4.40 38.54 42.51
C ALA A 231 2.88 38.78 42.49
N ARG A 232 2.40 39.90 43.05
CA ARG A 232 0.97 40.30 43.00
C ARG A 232 0.62 41.28 41.87
N SER A 233 1.38 41.28 40.78
CA SER A 233 1.10 42.09 39.58
C SER A 233 1.01 41.29 38.27
N CYS A 234 1.35 40.00 38.25
CA CYS A 234 1.30 39.19 37.03
C CYS A 234 0.47 37.89 37.16
N ALA A 235 -0.47 37.82 38.11
CA ALA A 235 -1.33 36.65 38.32
C ALA A 235 -2.74 36.76 37.68
N ARG A 236 -2.99 37.75 36.81
CA ARG A 236 -4.29 37.94 36.14
C ARG A 236 -4.24 38.10 34.62
N ARG A 237 -3.11 37.83 33.96
CA ARG A 237 -2.99 38.04 32.50
C ARG A 237 -2.43 36.88 31.66
N CYS A 238 -2.37 35.66 32.21
CA CYS A 238 -1.99 34.45 31.45
C CYS A 238 -2.87 33.23 31.80
N LEU A 239 -4.18 33.42 31.96
CA LEU A 239 -5.13 32.30 32.13
C LEU A 239 -5.91 31.85 30.87
N PRO A 240 -5.72 32.39 29.65
CA PRO A 240 -6.23 31.73 28.44
C PRO A 240 -5.25 30.79 27.70
N SER A 241 -3.94 30.80 27.98
CA SER A 241 -2.95 30.03 27.18
C SER A 241 -2.65 28.62 27.69
N MET A 242 -2.88 28.33 28.98
CA MET A 242 -2.51 27.05 29.60
C MET A 242 -3.53 25.91 29.39
N LEU A 243 -4.79 26.24 29.08
CA LEU A 243 -5.83 25.26 28.75
C LEU A 243 -5.63 24.69 27.34
N GLY A 244 -5.14 25.50 26.40
CA GLY A 244 -4.88 25.09 25.01
C GLY A 244 -3.63 24.20 24.85
N GLU A 245 -2.65 24.29 25.75
CA GLU A 245 -1.44 23.45 25.71
C GLU A 245 -1.65 22.07 26.39
N ARG A 246 -2.41 22.01 27.49
CA ARG A 246 -2.81 20.72 28.09
C ARG A 246 -3.72 19.90 27.18
N ALA A 247 -4.71 20.55 26.56
CA ALA A 247 -5.61 19.88 25.61
C ALA A 247 -4.86 19.36 24.38
N ARG A 248 -3.92 20.15 23.83
CA ARG A 248 -3.03 19.71 22.72
C ARG A 248 -2.12 18.54 23.11
N GLY A 249 -1.58 18.55 24.33
CA GLY A 249 -0.74 17.46 24.84
C GLY A 249 -1.51 16.15 25.07
N GLU A 250 -2.74 16.24 25.55
CA GLU A 250 -3.61 15.08 25.74
C GLU A 250 -4.06 14.50 24.40
N PHE A 251 -4.44 15.37 23.46
CA PHE A 251 -4.80 15.01 22.09
C PHE A 251 -3.67 14.28 21.34
N ALA A 252 -2.44 14.81 21.41
CA ALA A 252 -1.28 14.18 20.81
C ALA A 252 -1.00 12.77 21.38
N ARG A 253 -1.17 12.57 22.70
CA ARG A 253 -1.02 11.25 23.33
C ARG A 253 -2.07 10.24 22.84
N ARG A 254 -3.30 10.70 22.63
CA ARG A 254 -4.42 9.88 22.13
C ARG A 254 -4.21 9.43 20.69
N ALA A 255 -3.76 10.34 19.82
CA ALA A 255 -3.41 10.02 18.44
C ALA A 255 -2.25 9.01 18.37
N VAL A 256 -1.22 9.18 19.20
CA VAL A 256 -0.09 8.25 19.28
C VAL A 256 -0.53 6.86 19.73
N ALA A 257 -1.31 6.76 20.81
CA ALA A 257 -1.79 5.48 21.29
C ALA A 257 -2.60 4.73 20.23
N THR A 258 -3.42 5.46 19.46
CA THR A 258 -4.22 4.89 18.36
C THR A 258 -3.32 4.35 17.25
N VAL A 259 -2.37 5.16 16.77
CA VAL A 259 -1.44 4.76 15.69
C VAL A 259 -0.56 3.59 16.14
N THR A 260 -0.04 3.61 17.38
CA THR A 260 0.79 2.52 17.93
C THR A 260 0.01 1.21 18.01
N LEU A 261 -1.25 1.24 18.46
CA LEU A 261 -2.09 0.05 18.52
C LEU A 261 -2.34 -0.55 17.13
N ILE A 262 -2.65 0.30 16.14
CA ILE A 262 -2.87 -0.14 14.76
C ILE A 262 -1.59 -0.72 14.16
N ILE A 263 -0.44 -0.07 14.33
CA ILE A 263 0.84 -0.55 13.81
C ILE A 263 1.22 -1.88 14.46
N HIS A 264 1.01 -2.03 15.78
CA HIS A 264 1.29 -3.29 16.47
C HIS A 264 0.44 -4.44 15.92
N ASP A 265 -0.86 -4.21 15.71
CA ASP A 265 -1.76 -5.19 15.11
C ASP A 265 -1.36 -5.52 13.65
N MET A 266 -1.01 -4.51 12.85
CA MET A 266 -0.47 -4.72 11.50
C MET A 266 0.80 -5.59 11.50
N GLN A 267 1.71 -5.38 12.47
CA GLN A 267 2.91 -6.21 12.62
C GLN A 267 2.58 -7.65 13.03
N GLU A 268 1.52 -7.87 13.81
CA GLU A 268 1.02 -9.21 14.11
C GLU A 268 0.46 -9.90 12.87
N GLN A 269 -0.36 -9.20 12.08
CA GLN A 269 -0.88 -9.74 10.81
C GLN A 269 0.25 -10.06 9.82
N ALA A 270 1.26 -9.17 9.74
CA ALA A 270 2.43 -9.39 8.90
C ALA A 270 3.24 -10.62 9.34
N ARG A 271 3.47 -10.79 10.65
CA ARG A 271 4.17 -11.96 11.19
C ARG A 271 3.40 -13.26 10.99
N ALA A 272 2.08 -13.23 11.14
CA ALA A 272 1.23 -14.41 10.96
C ALA A 272 1.30 -14.98 9.52
N VAL A 273 1.49 -14.12 8.52
CA VAL A 273 1.60 -14.50 7.10
C VAL A 273 3.06 -14.64 6.64
N GLY A 274 4.02 -14.25 7.48
CA GLY A 274 5.45 -14.29 7.14
C GLY A 274 5.87 -13.22 6.12
N LEU A 275 5.28 -12.02 6.18
CA LEU A 275 5.71 -10.90 5.35
C LEU A 275 7.14 -10.46 5.68
N ASN A 276 7.95 -10.24 4.65
CA ASN A 276 9.30 -9.72 4.79
C ASN A 276 9.27 -8.29 5.35
N GLN A 277 10.37 -7.85 6.01
CA GLN A 277 10.43 -6.49 6.58
C GLN A 277 10.20 -5.39 5.53
N VAL A 278 10.65 -5.61 4.30
CA VAL A 278 10.46 -4.68 3.17
C VAL A 278 9.02 -4.64 2.66
N GLU A 279 8.24 -5.71 2.86
CA GLU A 279 6.80 -5.77 2.51
C GLU A 279 5.93 -5.11 3.60
N GLN A 280 6.51 -4.77 4.75
CA GLN A 280 5.76 -4.15 5.84
C GLN A 280 5.59 -2.65 5.60
N VAL A 281 4.45 -2.11 6.00
CA VAL A 281 4.16 -0.68 5.87
C VAL A 281 4.77 0.06 7.06
N ASN A 282 5.79 0.87 6.79
CA ASN A 282 6.55 1.55 7.85
C ASN A 282 5.81 2.76 8.41
N LYS A 283 5.04 3.46 7.56
CA LYS A 283 4.36 4.70 7.94
C LYS A 283 2.92 4.67 7.46
N ILE A 284 2.02 5.10 8.34
CA ILE A 284 0.60 5.23 8.03
C ILE A 284 0.11 6.65 8.29
N THR A 285 -0.85 7.10 7.48
CA THR A 285 -1.67 8.27 7.77
C THR A 285 -3.10 7.81 7.96
N LEU A 286 -3.69 8.20 9.09
CA LEU A 286 -5.09 7.93 9.38
C LEU A 286 -5.98 8.93 8.64
N HIS A 287 -7.05 8.44 8.02
CA HIS A 287 -8.05 9.25 7.35
C HIS A 287 -9.45 8.86 7.81
N SER A 288 -10.34 9.84 7.98
CA SER A 288 -11.69 9.59 8.51
C SER A 288 -12.73 9.28 7.44
N GLN A 289 -12.53 9.78 6.22
CA GLN A 289 -13.43 9.53 5.11
C GLN A 289 -13.11 8.19 4.45
N ALA A 290 -14.11 7.32 4.36
CA ALA A 290 -14.02 6.05 3.65
C ALA A 290 -13.82 6.27 2.14
N PHE A 291 -13.17 5.31 1.49
CA PHE A 291 -13.14 5.20 0.03
C PHE A 291 -14.49 4.64 -0.42
N THR A 292 -15.17 5.32 -1.34
CA THR A 292 -16.51 4.96 -1.81
C THR A 292 -16.59 4.99 -3.33
N VAL A 293 -17.68 4.45 -3.87
CA VAL A 293 -17.97 4.57 -5.31
C VAL A 293 -18.33 6.02 -5.66
N GLU A 294 -19.06 6.70 -4.76
CA GLU A 294 -19.52 8.09 -4.92
C GLU A 294 -18.36 9.09 -5.00
N ASN A 295 -17.32 8.93 -4.17
CA ASN A 295 -16.12 9.77 -4.24
C ASN A 295 -15.13 9.33 -5.32
N GLY A 296 -15.48 8.29 -6.10
CA GLY A 296 -14.69 7.81 -7.24
C GLY A 296 -13.39 7.12 -6.86
N LEU A 297 -13.17 6.79 -5.58
CA LEU A 297 -11.96 6.11 -5.10
C LEU A 297 -12.07 4.59 -5.16
N ILE A 298 -13.29 4.05 -5.30
CA ILE A 298 -13.55 2.63 -5.49
C ILE A 298 -14.31 2.40 -6.81
N THR A 299 -14.10 1.24 -7.43
CA THR A 299 -14.94 0.74 -8.54
C THR A 299 -16.30 0.24 -8.02
N PRO A 300 -17.34 0.11 -8.86
CA PRO A 300 -18.60 -0.52 -8.45
C PRO A 300 -18.43 -1.95 -7.89
N THR A 301 -17.34 -2.63 -8.25
CA THR A 301 -16.95 -3.96 -7.76
C THR A 301 -16.13 -3.94 -6.46
N MET A 302 -16.16 -2.81 -5.72
CA MET A 302 -15.48 -2.64 -4.44
C MET A 302 -13.94 -2.72 -4.48
N LYS A 303 -13.31 -2.48 -5.64
CA LYS A 303 -11.84 -2.42 -5.78
C LYS A 303 -11.30 -1.00 -5.72
N LEU A 304 -10.12 -0.83 -5.12
CA LEU A 304 -9.45 0.46 -5.03
C LEU A 304 -9.01 0.98 -6.41
N LYS A 305 -9.36 2.23 -6.74
CA LYS A 305 -8.85 2.94 -7.91
C LYS A 305 -7.51 3.58 -7.58
N ARG A 306 -6.43 2.79 -7.61
CA ARG A 306 -5.09 3.19 -7.18
C ARG A 306 -4.63 4.56 -7.72
N MET A 307 -4.77 4.80 -9.03
CA MET A 307 -4.38 6.09 -9.62
C MET A 307 -5.18 7.28 -9.08
N ALA A 308 -6.48 7.09 -8.83
CA ALA A 308 -7.34 8.14 -8.29
C ALA A 308 -6.99 8.42 -6.81
N ILE A 309 -6.74 7.37 -6.02
CA ILE A 309 -6.34 7.48 -4.62
C ILE A 309 -4.96 8.13 -4.49
N ALA A 310 -3.96 7.64 -5.24
CA ALA A 310 -2.61 8.21 -5.26
C ALA A 310 -2.63 9.71 -5.63
N LYS A 311 -3.47 10.10 -6.60
CA LYS A 311 -3.65 11.51 -6.97
C LYS A 311 -4.34 12.31 -5.87
N ARG A 312 -5.39 11.77 -5.25
CA ARG A 312 -6.16 12.45 -4.19
C ARG A 312 -5.34 12.69 -2.93
N PHE A 313 -4.43 11.78 -2.61
CA PHE A 313 -3.64 11.81 -1.39
C PHE A 313 -2.15 12.04 -1.64
N ALA A 314 -1.80 12.65 -2.78
CA ALA A 314 -0.41 12.88 -3.16
C ALA A 314 0.36 13.68 -2.11
N ALA A 315 -0.27 14.66 -1.46
CA ALA A 315 0.35 15.49 -0.44
C ALA A 315 0.62 14.71 0.86
N GLU A 316 -0.32 13.86 1.27
CA GLU A 316 -0.21 12.99 2.43
C GLU A 316 0.86 11.91 2.21
N ILE A 317 0.83 11.26 1.04
CA ILE A 317 1.85 10.29 0.60
C ILE A 317 3.22 10.94 0.59
N ALA A 318 3.36 12.10 -0.06
CA ALA A 318 4.63 12.84 -0.09
C ALA A 318 5.11 13.15 1.33
N SER A 319 4.21 13.57 2.24
CA SER A 319 4.59 13.86 3.62
C SER A 319 5.04 12.65 4.44
N MET A 320 4.63 11.43 4.06
CA MET A 320 5.10 10.18 4.69
C MET A 320 6.39 9.67 4.05
N ALA A 321 6.45 9.73 2.72
CA ALA A 321 7.63 9.38 1.92
C ALA A 321 8.82 10.30 2.25
N LEU A 322 8.54 11.54 2.69
CA LEU A 322 9.52 12.47 3.23
C LEU A 322 9.72 12.23 4.73
N TYR A 323 10.75 11.45 5.07
CA TYR A 323 11.56 11.80 6.24
C TYR A 323 12.97 12.17 5.77
N CYS A 324 13.23 13.47 5.84
CA CYS A 324 14.51 14.14 5.74
C CYS A 324 15.39 13.75 4.55
N GLU A 325 15.44 14.65 3.55
CA GLU A 325 16.73 15.18 3.15
C GLU A 325 17.60 15.36 4.41
N ARG A 326 18.55 14.45 4.65
CA ARG A 326 19.84 14.94 5.09
C ARG A 326 20.33 15.73 3.89
N PRO A 327 20.65 17.04 4.01
CA PRO A 327 21.52 17.62 3.01
C PRO A 327 22.77 16.73 3.00
N ILE A 328 23.02 16.07 1.87
CA ILE A 328 24.30 15.44 1.62
C ILE A 328 25.28 16.61 1.71
N THR A 329 25.96 16.72 2.85
CA THR A 329 27.07 17.65 3.01
C THR A 329 28.01 17.38 1.86
N ALA A 330 28.22 18.44 1.07
CA ALA A 330 29.01 18.48 -0.13
C ALA A 330 30.18 17.49 -0.13
N LYS A 331 30.17 16.59 -1.10
CA LYS A 331 31.34 16.13 -1.86
C LYS A 331 30.85 15.31 -3.05
N GLN A 332 30.85 15.93 -4.23
CA GLN A 332 30.83 15.20 -5.50
C GLN A 332 31.97 14.17 -5.51
N PRO A 333 31.77 13.04 -6.20
CA PRO A 333 32.61 12.84 -7.37
C PRO A 333 31.84 12.30 -8.59
N HIS A 334 32.09 12.96 -9.72
CA HIS A 334 32.24 12.45 -11.08
C HIS A 334 31.76 11.01 -11.40
N TYR A 335 30.81 10.92 -12.35
CA TYR A 335 31.06 10.13 -13.55
C TYR A 335 30.29 10.75 -14.74
N ARG A 336 31.07 11.04 -15.78
CA ARG A 336 30.69 11.63 -17.07
C ARG A 336 30.10 10.56 -18.00
N ASP A 337 29.37 11.03 -19.02
CA ASP A 337 29.15 10.39 -20.33
C ASP A 337 28.14 9.22 -20.34
N LYS A 338 27.10 9.13 -21.19
CA LYS A 338 26.77 9.74 -22.49
C LYS A 338 25.26 9.57 -22.75
N CYS A 339 24.57 10.62 -23.15
CA CYS A 339 23.41 10.57 -24.04
C CYS A 339 23.39 11.90 -24.82
N GLU A 340 24.09 11.91 -25.95
CA GLU A 340 24.05 13.00 -26.93
C GLU A 340 22.67 13.04 -27.59
N LEU A 341 21.93 14.10 -27.30
CA LEU A 341 20.80 14.56 -28.11
C LEU A 341 21.35 15.44 -29.24
N LEU A 342 21.06 14.99 -30.46
CA LEU A 342 20.79 15.78 -31.66
C LEU A 342 20.69 17.30 -31.41
N VAL A 343 21.70 18.07 -31.82
CA VAL A 343 21.48 19.39 -32.42
C VAL A 343 22.43 19.54 -33.60
N VAL A 344 21.80 19.84 -34.73
CA VAL A 344 22.33 20.03 -36.06
C VAL A 344 23.24 21.26 -36.13
N SER A 345 24.35 21.04 -36.83
CA SER A 345 25.30 21.97 -37.44
C SER A 345 24.74 23.34 -37.83
N GLN A 346 25.45 24.41 -37.47
CA GLN A 346 25.76 25.51 -38.41
C GLN A 346 27.08 26.23 -38.03
N HIS A 347 27.86 26.46 -39.07
CA HIS A 347 28.84 27.54 -39.28
C HIS A 347 30.32 27.40 -38.85
N GLU A 348 31.15 27.80 -39.83
CA GLU A 348 32.58 28.15 -39.84
C GLU A 348 33.56 26.98 -40.07
N GLU A 349 33.90 26.64 -41.33
CA GLU A 349 34.80 27.41 -42.22
C GLU A 349 35.97 28.08 -41.46
N ASN A 350 37.07 27.35 -41.30
CA ASN A 350 38.32 27.72 -41.97
C ASN A 350 39.49 26.78 -41.62
N GLY A 351 40.04 26.17 -42.66
CA GLY A 351 41.48 26.11 -42.87
C GLY A 351 42.33 25.22 -41.97
N GLN A 352 42.72 24.07 -42.50
CA GLN A 352 44.14 23.64 -42.59
C GLN A 352 44.22 22.39 -43.46
N ARG A 353 44.56 22.54 -44.74
CA ARG A 353 45.91 22.30 -45.28
C ARG A 353 46.51 20.93 -44.90
N LYS A 354 46.48 20.06 -45.93
CA LYS A 354 47.60 19.23 -46.43
C LYS A 354 48.36 18.39 -45.40
N ARG A 355 48.30 17.07 -45.57
CA ARG A 355 49.40 16.30 -46.20
C ARG A 355 48.94 14.87 -46.54
N GLN A 356 49.04 14.60 -47.85
CA GLN A 356 49.21 13.33 -48.57
C GLN A 356 48.16 12.24 -48.40
#